data_AF-A0ABD3PIF6-F1
#
_entry.id   AF-A0ABD3PIF6-F1
#
_cell.length_a   1.000
_cell.length_b   1.000
_cell.length_c   1.000
_cell.angle_alpha   90.00
_cell.angle_beta   90.00
_cell.angle_gamma   90.00
#
_symmetry.space_group_name_H-M   'P 1'
#
loop_
_entity.id
_entity.type
_entity.pdbx_description
1 polymer ?
#
loop_
_entity_poly.entity_id
_entity_poly.type
_entity_poly.pdbx_seq_one_letter_code
_entity_poly.pdbx_strand_id
1 'polypeptide(L)'
;MSSLEKTYNTRVLQCETSQCGHYILEESMNCVTHCVSPDCHRQVGYDVNPLEDGEVDEVRASQFAICVTHEILKERARARERRG
;
A
#
# COMPACT_ATOMS: atom_id res chain seq x y z
N MET A 1 -0.30 -4.05 -17.86
CA MET A 1 -0.71 -4.01 -16.44
C MET A 1 -1.47 -5.28 -16.09
N SER A 2 -0.90 -6.08 -15.20
CA SER A 2 -1.46 -7.32 -14.66
C SER A 2 -2.70 -7.05 -13.78
N SER A 3 -3.48 -8.11 -13.49
CA SER A 3 -4.62 -8.03 -12.56
C SER A 3 -4.21 -7.65 -11.14
N LEU A 4 -2.99 -7.96 -10.73
CA LEU A 4 -2.48 -7.65 -9.38
C LEU A 4 -2.14 -6.17 -9.25
N GLU A 5 -1.38 -5.64 -10.22
CA GLU A 5 -1.04 -4.21 -10.29
C GLU A 5 -2.30 -3.34 -10.31
N LYS A 6 -3.34 -3.74 -11.05
CA LYS A 6 -4.62 -3.03 -11.06
C LYS A 6 -5.25 -2.99 -9.67
N THR A 7 -5.32 -4.12 -8.96
CA THR A 7 -5.89 -4.17 -7.60
C THR A 7 -5.08 -3.34 -6.62
N TYR A 8 -3.74 -3.42 -6.69
CA TYR A 8 -2.86 -2.59 -5.88
C TYR A 8 -3.10 -1.09 -6.12
N ASN A 9 -3.07 -0.65 -7.39
CA ASN A 9 -3.31 0.74 -7.75
C ASN A 9 -4.71 1.23 -7.35
N THR A 10 -5.73 0.36 -7.42
CA THR A 10 -7.07 0.70 -6.93
C THR A 10 -7.09 0.94 -5.42
N ARG A 11 -6.36 0.14 -4.61
CA ARG A 11 -6.25 0.37 -3.17
C ARG A 11 -5.56 1.69 -2.85
N VAL A 12 -4.44 1.96 -3.54
CA VAL A 12 -3.70 3.22 -3.41
C VAL A 12 -4.60 4.41 -3.72
N LEU A 13 -5.26 4.42 -4.88
CA LEU A 13 -6.16 5.50 -5.28
C LEU A 13 -7.31 5.70 -4.30
N GLN A 14 -7.88 4.61 -3.77
CA GLN A 14 -8.93 4.70 -2.76
C GLN A 14 -8.42 5.41 -1.50
N CYS A 15 -7.24 5.05 -1.02
CA CYS A 15 -6.62 5.69 0.15
C CYS A 15 -6.28 7.17 -0.10
N GLU A 16 -5.68 7.47 -1.25
CA GLU A 16 -5.35 8.85 -1.67
C GLU A 16 -6.59 9.74 -1.74
N THR A 17 -7.69 9.24 -2.30
CA THR A 17 -8.90 10.06 -2.54
C THR A 17 -9.88 10.11 -1.37
N SER A 18 -9.78 9.18 -0.42
CA SER A 18 -10.66 9.14 0.74
C SER A 18 -9.91 9.51 2.02
N GLN A 19 -9.29 8.53 2.68
CA GLN A 19 -8.71 8.67 4.01
C GLN A 19 -7.56 9.68 4.05
N CYS A 20 -6.77 9.76 2.99
CA CYS A 20 -5.60 10.63 2.89
C CYS A 20 -5.82 11.87 2.00
N GLY A 21 -7.04 12.10 1.50
CA GLY A 21 -7.32 13.14 0.50
C GLY A 21 -7.22 14.58 1.02
N HIS A 22 -6.97 14.76 2.31
CA HIS A 22 -6.74 16.06 2.93
C HIS A 22 -5.26 16.43 3.04
N TYR A 23 -4.34 15.48 2.82
CA TYR A 23 -2.91 15.76 2.73
C TYR A 23 -2.55 16.28 1.34
N ILE A 24 -1.56 17.17 1.27
CA ILE A 24 -0.92 17.46 -0.02
C ILE A 24 -0.13 16.23 -0.47
N LEU A 25 0.08 16.11 -1.79
CA LEU A 25 0.64 14.90 -2.40
C LEU A 25 1.96 14.46 -1.74
N GLU A 26 2.82 15.42 -1.44
CA GLU A 26 4.18 15.24 -0.88
C GLU A 26 4.19 14.75 0.58
N GLU A 27 3.12 14.99 1.33
CA GLU A 27 2.97 14.58 2.74
C GLU A 27 2.13 13.29 2.87
N SER A 28 1.40 12.93 1.82
CA SER A 28 0.39 11.87 1.88
C SER A 28 0.97 10.45 1.99
N MET A 29 2.25 10.25 1.68
CA MET A 29 2.81 8.90 1.47
C MET A 29 2.76 8.03 2.73
N ASN A 30 3.06 8.59 3.91
CA ASN A 30 2.95 7.86 5.18
C ASN A 30 1.50 7.44 5.46
N CYS A 31 0.52 8.33 5.21
CA CYS A 31 -0.89 8.02 5.35
C CYS A 31 -1.33 6.94 4.37
N VAL A 32 -0.98 7.08 3.08
CA VAL A 32 -1.41 6.19 2.01
C VAL A 32 -0.87 4.78 2.23
N THR A 33 0.42 4.65 2.56
CA THR A 33 1.01 3.33 2.83
C THR A 33 0.36 2.65 4.04
N HIS A 34 0.07 3.40 5.12
CA HIS A 34 -0.64 2.86 6.27
C HIS A 34 -2.07 2.43 5.92
N CYS A 35 -2.80 3.26 5.16
CA CYS A 35 -4.17 2.97 4.74
C CYS A 35 -4.25 1.74 3.82
N VAL A 36 -3.32 1.61 2.87
CA VAL A 36 -3.30 0.50 1.89
C VAL A 36 -3.08 -0.85 2.57
N SER A 37 -2.10 -0.90 3.48
CA SER A 37 -1.83 -2.08 4.30
C SER A 37 -1.02 -1.70 5.53
N PRO A 38 -1.62 -1.69 6.73
CA PRO A 38 -0.90 -1.45 7.97
C PRO A 38 0.24 -2.44 8.20
N ASP A 39 0.08 -3.69 7.76
CA ASP A 39 1.07 -4.75 7.96
C ASP A 39 2.30 -4.53 7.08
N CYS A 40 2.11 -4.26 5.78
CA CYS A 40 3.21 -3.93 4.88
C CYS A 40 3.88 -2.59 5.24
N HIS A 41 3.12 -1.62 5.76
CA HIS A 41 3.65 -0.33 6.21
C HIS A 41 4.68 -0.53 7.33
N ARG A 42 4.34 -1.36 8.32
CA ARG A 42 5.27 -1.73 9.40
C ARG A 42 6.43 -2.61 8.90
N GLN A 43 6.15 -3.55 8.00
CA GLN A 43 7.18 -4.45 7.47
C GLN A 43 8.29 -3.68 6.72
N VAL A 44 7.95 -2.60 6.02
CA VAL A 44 8.89 -1.75 5.28
C VAL A 44 9.52 -0.67 6.17
N GLY A 45 9.00 -0.48 7.39
CA GLY A 45 9.56 0.42 8.40
C GLY A 45 9.12 1.88 8.29
N TYR A 46 7.99 2.15 7.63
CA TYR A 46 7.40 3.49 7.61
C TYR A 46 6.84 3.94 8.98
N ASP A 47 6.61 3.00 9.90
CA ASP A 47 6.20 3.29 11.28
C ASP A 47 7.38 3.65 12.21
N VAL A 48 8.57 3.12 11.91
CA VAL A 48 9.79 3.38 12.68
C VAL A 48 10.52 4.61 12.17
N ASN A 49 10.62 4.77 10.85
CA ASN A 49 11.27 5.89 10.19
C ASN A 49 10.34 6.45 9.10
N PRO A 50 9.31 7.23 9.47
CA PRO A 50 8.38 7.82 8.51
C PRO A 50 9.15 8.75 7.56
N LEU A 51 8.64 8.89 6.33
CA LEU A 51 9.20 9.82 5.36
C LEU A 51 8.98 11.27 5.82
N GLU A 52 9.98 12.12 5.62
CA GLU A 52 9.82 13.57 5.75
C GLU A 52 9.00 14.14 4.59
N ASP A 53 8.46 15.34 4.76
CA ASP A 53 7.63 15.99 3.73
C ASP A 53 8.46 16.22 2.45
N GLY A 54 7.98 15.67 1.33
CA GLY A 54 8.69 15.70 0.05
C GLY A 54 9.80 14.65 -0.11
N GLU A 55 10.05 13.81 0.88
CA GLU A 55 10.95 12.67 0.76
C GLU A 55 10.30 11.54 -0.07
N VAL A 56 11.07 11.00 -1.02
CA VAL A 56 10.65 9.84 -1.83
C VAL A 56 11.69 8.75 -1.68
N ASP A 57 11.28 7.61 -1.09
CA ASP A 57 12.10 6.42 -0.99
C ASP A 57 11.62 5.35 -1.97
N GLU A 58 12.19 5.33 -3.18
CA GLU A 58 11.80 4.40 -4.24
C GLU A 58 12.02 2.92 -3.87
N VAL A 59 13.02 2.65 -3.01
CA VAL A 59 13.34 1.30 -2.57
C VAL A 59 12.24 0.80 -1.64
N ARG A 60 11.87 1.59 -0.63
CA ARG A 60 10.76 1.26 0.28
C ARG A 60 9.43 1.21 -0.47
N ALA A 61 9.18 2.11 -1.42
CA ALA A 61 7.98 2.08 -2.26
C ALA A 61 7.89 0.76 -3.06
N SER A 62 8.99 0.31 -3.66
CA SER A 62 9.04 -0.96 -4.40
C SER A 62 8.81 -2.16 -3.50
N GLN A 63 9.44 -2.19 -2.32
CA GLN A 63 9.26 -3.25 -1.33
C GLN A 63 7.82 -3.32 -0.82
N PHE A 64 7.21 -2.16 -0.59
CA PHE A 64 5.82 -2.03 -0.16
C PHE A 64 4.87 -2.60 -1.22
N ALA A 65 5.03 -2.23 -2.50
CA ALA A 65 4.22 -2.76 -3.59
C ALA A 65 4.32 -4.30 -3.72
N ILE A 66 5.53 -4.86 -3.56
CA ILE A 66 5.74 -6.32 -3.54
C ILE A 66 5.00 -6.95 -2.36
N CYS A 67 5.12 -6.39 -1.17
CA CYS A 67 4.45 -6.88 0.04
C CYS A 67 2.92 -6.93 -0.15
N VAL A 68 2.30 -5.81 -0.57
CA VAL A 68 0.85 -5.73 -0.76
C VAL A 68 0.38 -6.67 -1.86
N THR A 69 1.17 -6.83 -2.92
CA THR A 69 0.86 -7.79 -4.00
C THR A 69 0.82 -9.23 -3.49
N HIS A 70 1.74 -9.61 -2.58
CA HIS A 70 1.69 -10.91 -1.92
C HIS A 70 0.46 -11.07 -1.01
N GLU A 71 0.05 -10.01 -0.29
CA GLU A 71 -1.19 -10.03 0.50
C GLU A 71 -2.42 -10.28 -0.39
N ILE A 72 -2.54 -9.54 -1.49
CA ILE A 72 -3.63 -9.71 -2.47
C ILE A 72 -3.68 -11.16 -2.99
N LEU A 73 -2.52 -11.77 -3.28
CA LEU A 73 -2.44 -13.16 -3.72
C LEU A 73 -2.94 -14.13 -2.63
N LYS A 74 -2.50 -13.94 -1.37
CA LYS A 74 -2.95 -14.76 -0.24
C LYS A 74 -4.45 -14.64 0.00
N GLU A 75 -5.00 -13.43 -0.07
CA GLU A 75 -6.45 -13.19 0.04
C GLU A 75 -7.22 -13.91 -1.07
N ARG A 76 -6.76 -13.83 -2.31
CA ARG A 76 -7.38 -14.53 -3.46
C ARG A 76 -7.34 -16.04 -3.29
N ALA A 77 -6.24 -16.60 -2.79
CA ALA A 77 -6.13 -18.04 -2.51
C ALA A 77 -7.15 -18.47 -1.44
N ARG A 78 -7.18 -17.78 -0.29
CA ARG A 78 -8.14 -18.04 0.80
C ARG A 78 -9.60 -17.90 0.35
N ALA A 79 -9.89 -16.92 -0.50
CA ALA A 79 -11.23 -16.73 -1.04
C ALA A 79 -11.67 -17.86 -1.99
N ARG A 80 -10.72 -18.50 -2.69
CA ARG A 80 -11.01 -19.69 -3.52
C ARG A 80 -11.27 -20.92 -2.65
N GLU A 81 -10.47 -21.12 -1.61
CA GLU A 81 -10.65 -22.22 -0.64
C GLU A 81 -12.01 -22.16 0.04
N ARG A 82 -12.48 -20.95 0.41
CA ARG A 82 -13.80 -20.77 1.03
C ARG A 82 -14.99 -21.00 0.09
N ARG A 83 -14.76 -21.08 -1.22
CA ARG A 83 -15.79 -21.27 -2.25
C ARG A 83 -15.88 -22.71 -2.75
N GLY A 84 -14.89 -23.56 -2.41
CA GLY A 84 -14.91 -25.00 -2.69
C GLY A 84 -15.47 -25.77 -1.51
#